data_AF-A0A2K3QNS0-F1
#
_entry.id   AF-A0A2K3QNS0-F1
#
_cell.length_a   1.000
_cell.length_b   1.000
_cell.length_c   1.000
_cell.angle_alpha   90.00
_cell.angle_beta   90.00
_cell.angle_gamma   90.00
#
_symmetry.space_group_name_H-M   'P 1'
#
loop_
_entity.id
_entity.type
_entity.pdbx_description
1 polymer ?
#
loop_
_entity_poly.entity_id
_entity_poly.type
_entity_poly.pdbx_seq_one_letter_code
_entity_poly.pdbx_strand_id
1 'polypeptide(L)'
;MSSVHLPRGTLLLVLCVGLALLPGKAAAFGAGNIPSIAQVCATPSCSLCRGHQLAPWRWGHRTHPRGSFLTHLADIEDMLQSIAFLHGKKWTTMLIKRTYFGNWLRDYSQAVDVGSLKGVNAATIRILIWILSFMAFGYATDEFEVTEERLGCYRPEEHIDNPKGYADGLDAREFDPRLRGPVDAVEMEIDPNTGMKNYISNENGHWATSAAYLRYSFARSIHFGRLYTCGAQGKGKDENLCEALRCLGQGLHCMEDFGAHSNYCELALRELGYHDVFPHCGTQAQVHIQGKTLYPVVTGTFGAVDFLHSVIGEANDHFTQSEVDEVDIALKNAESPRSGGGSNSRGLFDGSGSSDFISLVSKLPD
;
A
#
# COMPACT_ATOMS: atom_id res chain seq x y z
N MET A 1 -14.99 16.29 59.14
CA MET A 1 -14.86 16.19 57.68
C MET A 1 -14.12 14.90 57.38
N SER A 2 -14.84 13.88 56.96
CA SER A 2 -14.29 12.52 56.79
C SER A 2 -13.62 12.41 55.42
N SER A 3 -12.31 12.17 55.37
CA SER A 3 -11.61 11.94 54.11
C SER A 3 -11.95 10.54 53.60
N VAL A 4 -12.63 10.47 52.45
CA VAL A 4 -12.89 9.21 51.76
C VAL A 4 -11.58 8.74 51.13
N HIS A 5 -10.96 7.72 51.71
CA HIS A 5 -9.80 7.06 51.10
C HIS A 5 -10.29 6.14 49.98
N LEU A 6 -10.09 6.56 48.73
CA LEU A 6 -10.31 5.67 47.59
C LEU A 6 -9.27 4.54 47.59
N PRO A 7 -9.68 3.28 47.40
CA PRO A 7 -8.76 2.17 47.22
C PRO A 7 -7.82 2.42 46.03
N ARG A 8 -6.53 2.04 46.16
CA ARG A 8 -5.52 2.23 45.10
C ARG A 8 -5.95 1.63 43.75
N GLY A 9 -6.70 0.52 43.77
CA GLY A 9 -7.25 -0.10 42.55
C GLY A 9 -8.30 0.77 41.86
N THR A 10 -9.14 1.48 42.62
CA THR A 10 -10.14 2.41 42.07
C THR A 10 -9.46 3.63 41.46
N LEU A 11 -8.39 4.14 42.07
CA LEU A 11 -7.60 5.23 41.50
C LEU A 11 -6.94 4.81 40.18
N LEU A 12 -6.41 3.59 40.12
CA LEU A 12 -5.79 3.04 38.89
C LEU A 12 -6.83 2.89 37.78
N LEU A 13 -8.02 2.37 38.09
CA LEU A 13 -9.10 2.21 37.13
C LEU A 13 -9.59 3.56 36.59
N VAL A 14 -9.75 4.56 37.46
CA VAL A 14 -10.13 5.93 37.06
C VAL A 14 -9.04 6.56 36.19
N LEU A 15 -7.76 6.31 36.48
CA LEU A 15 -6.64 6.74 35.63
C LEU A 15 -6.65 6.06 34.26
N CYS A 16 -6.88 4.74 34.19
CA CYS A 16 -6.98 4.01 32.92
C CYS A 16 -8.18 4.48 32.09
N VAL A 17 -9.34 4.68 32.72
CA VAL A 17 -10.54 5.21 32.07
C VAL A 17 -10.31 6.66 31.61
N GLY A 18 -9.64 7.48 32.41
CA GLY A 18 -9.21 8.81 32.02
C GLY A 18 -8.28 8.78 30.81
N LEU A 19 -7.27 7.91 30.81
CA LEU A 19 -6.32 7.76 29.69
C LEU A 19 -6.97 7.20 28.42
N ALA A 20 -8.08 6.47 28.53
CA ALA A 20 -8.85 5.99 27.37
C ALA A 20 -9.84 7.04 26.83
N LEU A 21 -10.39 7.90 27.69
CA LEU A 21 -11.44 8.86 27.32
C LEU A 21 -10.94 10.29 27.07
N LEU A 22 -9.74 10.65 27.56
CA LEU A 22 -9.16 11.98 27.43
C LEU A 22 -8.27 12.24 26.21
N PRO A 23 -7.66 11.26 25.49
CA PRO A 23 -6.92 11.61 24.30
C PRO A 23 -7.92 12.11 23.25
N GLY A 24 -7.73 13.36 22.82
CA GLY A 24 -8.41 13.89 21.65
C GLY A 24 -8.17 12.95 20.47
N LYS A 25 -9.16 12.83 19.58
CA LYS A 25 -9.05 12.02 18.36
C LYS A 25 -7.76 12.39 17.63
N ALA A 26 -6.77 11.51 17.65
CA ALA A 26 -5.62 11.63 16.77
C ALA A 26 -6.11 11.24 15.37
N ALA A 27 -6.03 12.17 14.43
CA ALA A 27 -6.21 11.84 13.03
C ALA A 27 -4.92 11.13 12.59
N ALA A 28 -4.98 9.80 12.47
CA ALA A 28 -3.96 9.02 11.79
C ALA A 28 -4.35 8.92 10.32
N PHE A 29 -3.38 9.09 9.42
CA PHE A 29 -3.54 8.71 8.02
C PHE A 29 -3.44 7.18 7.96
N GLY A 30 -4.49 6.51 7.48
CA GLY A 30 -4.49 5.08 7.25
C GLY A 30 -4.05 4.78 5.81
N ALA A 31 -3.40 3.62 5.62
CA ALA A 31 -3.16 3.04 4.30
C ALA A 31 -4.50 2.62 3.69
N GLY A 32 -4.77 3.11 2.49
CA GLY A 32 -6.02 2.91 1.75
C GLY A 32 -6.15 4.00 0.68
N ASN A 33 -6.82 3.68 -0.43
CA ASN A 33 -6.95 4.59 -1.56
C ASN A 33 -7.45 5.97 -1.11
N ILE A 34 -6.57 6.97 -1.19
CA ILE A 34 -6.92 8.35 -0.85
C ILE A 34 -7.57 8.95 -2.10
N PRO A 35 -8.89 9.21 -2.11
CA PRO A 35 -9.57 9.69 -3.30
C PRO A 35 -8.89 10.96 -3.82
N SER A 36 -8.76 11.11 -5.13
CA SER A 36 -8.15 12.30 -5.78
C SER A 36 -8.80 13.66 -5.43
N ILE A 37 -9.94 13.63 -4.72
CA ILE A 37 -10.62 14.80 -4.12
C ILE A 37 -10.10 15.18 -2.72
N ALA A 38 -9.27 14.36 -2.08
CA ALA A 38 -8.73 14.60 -0.76
C ALA A 38 -7.61 15.66 -0.83
N GLN A 39 -7.95 16.87 -0.38
CA GLN A 39 -6.98 17.95 -0.24
C GLN A 39 -6.44 17.99 1.19
N VAL A 40 -5.14 17.81 1.38
CA VAL A 40 -4.46 18.24 2.61
C VAL A 40 -4.42 19.76 2.58
N CYS A 41 -5.41 20.38 3.22
CA CYS A 41 -5.56 21.83 3.24
C CYS A 41 -4.62 22.45 4.28
N ALA A 42 -3.34 22.61 3.93
CA ALA A 42 -2.38 23.36 4.73
C ALA A 42 -2.50 24.86 4.44
N THR A 43 -3.56 25.51 4.91
CA THR A 43 -3.63 26.99 4.96
C THR A 43 -4.04 27.49 6.34
N PRO A 44 -3.39 28.53 6.91
CA PRO A 44 -3.67 29.00 8.27
C PRO A 44 -5.03 29.69 8.43
N SER A 45 -5.81 29.84 7.36
CA SER A 45 -7.05 30.62 7.33
C SER A 45 -8.33 29.80 7.14
N CYS A 46 -8.27 28.46 7.19
CA CYS A 46 -9.48 27.65 7.12
C CYS A 46 -10.21 27.66 8.47
N SER A 47 -11.29 28.44 8.56
CA SER A 47 -12.15 28.59 9.74
C SER A 47 -13.05 27.37 10.03
N LEU A 48 -12.81 26.22 9.39
CA LEU A 48 -13.62 25.00 9.55
C LEU A 48 -13.09 23.98 10.59
N CYS A 49 -12.03 24.29 11.35
CA CYS A 49 -11.56 23.40 12.43
C CYS A 49 -12.38 23.51 13.74
N ARG A 50 -13.58 24.12 13.72
CA ARG A 50 -14.48 24.15 14.89
C ARG A 50 -15.87 23.66 14.50
N GLY A 51 -16.16 22.39 14.78
CA GLY A 51 -17.53 21.90 14.84
C GLY A 51 -17.75 20.54 14.19
N HIS A 52 -18.08 19.58 15.05
CA HIS A 52 -18.86 18.36 14.86
C HIS A 52 -19.44 17.98 13.48
N GLN A 53 -19.45 16.66 13.28
CA GLN A 53 -20.29 15.81 12.41
C GLN A 53 -19.72 15.39 11.04
N LEU A 54 -19.56 14.08 10.91
CA LEU A 54 -19.37 13.34 9.66
C LEU A 54 -20.56 13.58 8.70
N ALA A 55 -20.31 13.90 7.42
CA ALA A 55 -21.13 13.55 6.25
C ALA A 55 -20.54 14.16 4.94
N PRO A 56 -20.82 13.55 3.77
CA PRO A 56 -19.97 13.54 2.57
C PRO A 56 -20.21 14.76 1.69
N TRP A 57 -19.16 15.30 1.05
CA TRP A 57 -19.34 16.42 0.13
C TRP A 57 -18.66 16.28 -1.23
N ARG A 58 -19.55 16.44 -2.20
CA ARG A 58 -19.45 16.41 -3.65
C ARG A 58 -19.24 17.85 -4.17
N TRP A 59 -18.55 17.94 -5.30
CA TRP A 59 -18.55 19.00 -6.33
C TRP A 59 -17.66 20.25 -6.18
N GLY A 60 -16.68 20.33 -7.09
CA GLY A 60 -16.64 21.36 -8.15
C GLY A 60 -16.06 22.72 -7.80
N HIS A 61 -14.78 22.95 -8.12
CA HIS A 61 -14.38 24.03 -9.02
C HIS A 61 -12.93 23.88 -9.48
N ARG A 62 -12.73 24.24 -10.73
CA ARG A 62 -11.52 24.13 -11.54
C ARG A 62 -10.48 25.17 -11.10
N THR A 63 -9.50 24.78 -10.29
CA THR A 63 -8.21 25.49 -10.17
C THR A 63 -7.18 24.54 -9.57
N HIS A 64 -6.12 24.23 -10.32
CA HIS A 64 -4.90 23.56 -9.82
C HIS A 64 -4.34 24.28 -8.59
N PRO A 65 -4.16 23.60 -7.44
CA PRO A 65 -3.24 24.06 -6.42
C PRO A 65 -2.10 23.05 -6.22
N ARG A 66 -0.91 23.58 -5.96
CA ARG A 66 0.35 22.87 -5.72
C ARG A 66 0.37 22.13 -4.36
N GLY A 67 -0.63 21.28 -4.11
CA GLY A 67 -0.74 20.39 -2.94
C GLY A 67 -0.88 18.91 -3.31
N SER A 68 -0.81 18.58 -4.61
CA SER A 68 -1.12 17.26 -5.17
C SER A 68 -0.05 16.19 -4.92
N PHE A 69 1.16 16.56 -4.49
CA PHE A 69 2.30 15.61 -4.49
C PHE A 69 2.15 14.49 -3.46
N LEU A 70 1.52 14.76 -2.30
CA LEU A 70 1.31 13.75 -1.26
C LEU A 70 0.09 12.86 -1.53
N THR A 71 -0.97 13.40 -2.14
CA THR A 71 -2.15 12.60 -2.55
C THR A 71 -1.81 11.68 -3.73
N HIS A 72 -0.92 12.12 -4.64
CA HIS A 72 -0.48 11.29 -5.77
C HIS A 72 0.45 10.14 -5.35
N LEU A 73 1.06 10.16 -4.17
CA LEU A 73 1.88 9.03 -3.72
C LEU A 73 1.03 7.85 -3.23
N ALA A 74 -0.25 8.07 -2.92
CA ALA A 74 -1.18 7.06 -2.39
C ALA A 74 -2.01 6.34 -3.47
N ASP A 75 -1.83 6.70 -4.75
CA ASP A 75 -2.39 5.95 -5.87
C ASP A 75 -1.41 6.03 -7.05
N ILE A 76 -0.64 4.94 -7.23
CA ILE A 76 0.34 4.81 -8.31
C ILE A 76 -0.32 5.04 -9.67
N GLU A 77 -1.57 4.62 -9.86
CA GLU A 77 -2.22 4.72 -11.17
C GLU A 77 -2.45 6.17 -11.56
N ASP A 78 -2.99 6.97 -10.64
CA ASP A 78 -3.22 8.41 -10.83
C ASP A 78 -1.89 9.16 -11.03
N MET A 79 -0.85 8.80 -10.28
CA MET A 79 0.48 9.38 -10.44
C MET A 79 1.04 9.10 -11.83
N LEU A 80 1.01 7.84 -12.28
CA LEU A 80 1.52 7.45 -13.60
C LEU A 80 0.73 8.12 -14.73
N GLN A 81 -0.59 8.27 -14.59
CA GLN A 81 -1.41 9.03 -15.55
C GLN A 81 -0.99 10.50 -15.62
N SER A 82 -0.60 11.10 -14.50
CA SER A 82 -0.19 12.50 -14.41
C SER A 82 1.24 12.78 -14.92
N ILE A 83 2.15 11.80 -14.85
CA ILE A 83 3.52 11.95 -15.34
C ILE A 83 3.55 11.88 -16.87
N ALA A 84 3.61 13.04 -17.51
CA ALA A 84 3.94 13.12 -18.93
C ALA A 84 5.42 12.74 -19.15
N PHE A 85 5.70 11.70 -19.94
CA PHE A 85 7.08 11.45 -20.35
C PHE A 85 7.62 12.59 -21.21
N LEU A 86 8.86 13.01 -20.91
CA LEU A 86 9.74 13.69 -21.84
C LEU A 86 9.76 12.89 -23.16
N HIS A 87 9.42 13.54 -24.27
CA HIS A 87 9.23 13.00 -25.64
C HIS A 87 7.83 12.53 -26.07
N GLY A 88 6.76 12.91 -25.34
CA GLY A 88 5.40 12.90 -25.90
C GLY A 88 4.71 11.53 -26.02
N LYS A 89 5.28 10.47 -25.41
CA LYS A 89 4.57 9.19 -25.22
C LYS A 89 3.72 9.27 -23.97
N LYS A 90 2.42 8.98 -24.08
CA LYS A 90 1.49 8.94 -22.95
C LYS A 90 1.46 7.53 -22.36
N TRP A 91 1.24 7.44 -21.04
CA TRP A 91 0.84 6.19 -20.40
C TRP A 91 -0.52 5.75 -20.94
N THR A 92 -0.58 4.54 -21.50
CA THR A 92 -1.84 3.89 -21.87
C THR A 92 -2.35 3.11 -20.67
N THR A 93 -3.67 2.91 -20.54
CA THR A 93 -4.30 2.10 -19.49
C THR A 93 -3.60 0.74 -19.29
N MET A 94 -3.21 0.06 -20.36
CA MET A 94 -2.51 -1.23 -20.27
C MET A 94 -1.11 -1.14 -19.63
N LEU A 95 -0.37 -0.04 -19.86
CA LEU A 95 0.95 0.15 -19.25
C LEU A 95 0.83 0.46 -17.75
N ILE A 96 -0.20 1.21 -17.37
CA ILE A 96 -0.54 1.46 -15.97
C ILE A 96 -0.91 0.15 -15.31
N LYS A 97 -1.84 -0.62 -15.90
CA LYS A 97 -2.28 -1.93 -15.39
C LYS A 97 -1.13 -2.93 -15.21
N ARG A 98 -0.17 -2.97 -16.13
CA ARG A 98 1.06 -3.79 -16.01
C ARG A 98 1.97 -3.34 -14.87
N THR A 99 2.02 -2.03 -14.61
CA THR A 99 2.79 -1.48 -13.48
C THR A 99 2.07 -1.79 -12.18
N TYR A 100 0.76 -1.53 -12.11
CA TYR A 100 -0.08 -1.82 -10.96
C TYR A 100 -0.03 -3.31 -10.59
N PHE A 101 -0.04 -4.23 -11.55
CA PHE A 101 0.15 -5.66 -11.28
C PHE A 101 1.42 -5.97 -10.48
N GLY A 102 2.50 -5.22 -10.72
CA GLY A 102 3.73 -5.35 -9.95
C GLY A 102 3.61 -4.88 -8.49
N ASN A 103 2.84 -3.81 -8.25
CA ASN A 103 2.48 -3.35 -6.91
C ASN A 103 1.56 -4.39 -6.24
N TRP A 104 0.44 -4.72 -6.87
CA TRP A 104 -0.55 -5.70 -6.44
C TRP A 104 0.07 -7.03 -5.98
N LEU A 105 1.05 -7.56 -6.72
CA LEU A 105 1.73 -8.79 -6.33
C LEU A 105 2.44 -8.69 -4.96
N ARG A 106 2.86 -7.50 -4.53
CA ARG A 106 3.48 -7.26 -3.22
C ARG A 106 2.45 -7.30 -2.10
N ASP A 107 1.31 -6.63 -2.26
CA ASP A 107 0.17 -6.73 -1.33
C ASP A 107 -0.21 -8.20 -1.10
N TYR A 108 -0.43 -8.97 -2.16
CA TYR A 108 -0.80 -10.39 -2.00
C TYR A 108 0.33 -11.31 -1.59
N SER A 109 1.59 -10.88 -1.70
CA SER A 109 2.69 -11.68 -1.15
C SER A 109 2.60 -11.80 0.37
N GLN A 110 1.95 -10.84 1.03
CA GLN A 110 1.62 -10.87 2.45
C GLN A 110 0.73 -12.05 2.83
N ALA A 111 0.00 -12.65 1.88
CA ALA A 111 -0.77 -13.88 2.09
C ALA A 111 0.12 -15.11 2.29
N VAL A 112 1.35 -15.09 1.77
CA VAL A 112 2.32 -16.17 1.90
C VAL A 112 3.24 -15.82 3.07
N ASP A 113 2.66 -15.80 4.27
CA ASP A 113 3.32 -15.50 5.53
C ASP A 113 3.20 -16.67 6.54
N VAL A 114 3.89 -16.57 7.67
CA VAL A 114 3.87 -17.61 8.73
C VAL A 114 2.45 -17.88 9.25
N GLY A 115 1.60 -16.86 9.39
CA GLY A 115 0.21 -17.00 9.83
C GLY A 115 -0.58 -17.93 8.92
N SER A 116 -0.50 -17.69 7.60
CA SER A 116 -1.19 -18.49 6.60
C SER A 116 -0.54 -19.87 6.40
N LEU A 117 0.79 -19.94 6.38
CA LEU A 117 1.57 -21.16 6.13
C LEU A 117 1.46 -22.21 7.24
N LYS A 118 1.05 -21.81 8.45
CA LYS A 118 0.70 -22.74 9.53
C LYS A 118 -0.50 -23.63 9.19
N GLY A 119 -1.44 -23.14 8.37
CA GLY A 119 -2.68 -23.85 8.03
C GLY A 119 -2.79 -24.28 6.57
N VAL A 120 -2.17 -23.54 5.66
CA VAL A 120 -2.33 -23.71 4.21
C VAL A 120 -0.98 -23.66 3.52
N ASN A 121 -0.68 -24.62 2.64
CA ASN A 121 0.60 -24.59 1.92
C ASN A 121 0.65 -23.42 0.89
N ALA A 122 1.87 -22.96 0.59
CA ALA A 122 2.10 -21.84 -0.32
C ALA A 122 1.50 -22.02 -1.73
N ALA A 123 1.48 -23.26 -2.25
CA ALA A 123 0.95 -23.55 -3.57
C ALA A 123 -0.57 -23.34 -3.63
N THR A 124 -1.31 -23.73 -2.59
CA THR A 124 -2.74 -23.49 -2.47
C THR A 124 -3.04 -22.00 -2.36
N ILE A 125 -2.29 -21.26 -1.54
CA ILE A 125 -2.44 -19.79 -1.41
C ILE A 125 -2.22 -19.12 -2.78
N ARG A 126 -1.17 -19.53 -3.51
CA ARG A 126 -0.89 -19.02 -4.85
C ARG A 126 -2.00 -19.31 -5.85
N ILE A 127 -2.66 -20.47 -5.79
CA ILE A 127 -3.80 -20.78 -6.65
C ILE A 127 -4.96 -19.80 -6.37
N LEU A 128 -5.24 -19.50 -5.10
CA LEU A 128 -6.29 -18.53 -4.75
C LEU A 128 -5.96 -17.13 -5.28
N ILE A 129 -4.72 -16.67 -5.11
CA ILE A 129 -4.26 -15.37 -5.62
C ILE A 129 -4.27 -15.34 -7.14
N TRP A 130 -3.94 -16.46 -7.80
CA TRP A 130 -4.04 -16.55 -9.25
C TRP A 130 -5.48 -16.38 -9.74
N ILE A 131 -6.48 -16.94 -9.03
CA ILE A 131 -7.90 -16.72 -9.33
C ILE A 131 -8.28 -15.25 -9.12
N LEU A 132 -7.81 -14.60 -8.04
CA LEU A 132 -8.06 -13.17 -7.80
C LEU A 132 -7.43 -12.30 -8.89
N SER A 133 -6.20 -12.62 -9.30
CA SER A 133 -5.53 -11.95 -10.41
C SER A 133 -6.31 -12.09 -11.71
N PHE A 134 -6.89 -13.27 -11.99
CA PHE A 134 -7.76 -13.44 -13.15
C PHE A 134 -8.99 -12.52 -13.10
N MET A 135 -9.60 -12.34 -11.92
CA MET A 135 -10.75 -11.44 -11.74
C MET A 135 -10.37 -9.97 -11.92
N ALA A 136 -9.21 -9.55 -11.38
CA ALA A 136 -8.75 -8.16 -11.44
C ALA A 136 -8.16 -7.78 -12.82
N PHE A 137 -7.41 -8.68 -13.45
CA PHE A 137 -6.61 -8.37 -14.63
C PHE A 137 -7.23 -8.87 -15.95
N GLY A 138 -8.15 -9.84 -15.90
CA GLY A 138 -8.80 -10.45 -17.07
C GLY A 138 -8.08 -11.71 -17.55
N TYR A 139 -8.42 -12.21 -18.74
CA TYR A 139 -7.88 -13.45 -19.30
C TYR A 139 -6.36 -13.55 -19.17
N ALA A 140 -5.88 -14.67 -18.64
CA ALA A 140 -4.48 -14.97 -18.35
C ALA A 140 -3.60 -14.88 -19.61
N THR A 141 -3.11 -13.67 -19.89
CA THR A 141 -1.96 -13.43 -20.75
C THR A 141 -0.70 -13.67 -19.92
N ASP A 142 0.38 -14.19 -20.53
CA ASP A 142 1.64 -14.50 -19.84
C ASP A 142 2.23 -13.32 -19.01
N GLU A 143 1.79 -12.10 -19.30
CA GLU A 143 2.14 -10.86 -18.58
C GLU A 143 1.51 -10.71 -17.18
N PHE A 144 0.32 -11.28 -16.93
CA PHE A 144 -0.38 -11.22 -15.62
C PHE A 144 -0.33 -12.56 -14.87
N GLU A 145 0.48 -13.51 -15.32
CA GLU A 145 0.60 -14.80 -14.66
C GLU A 145 1.22 -14.66 -13.26
N VAL A 146 0.54 -15.23 -12.26
CA VAL A 146 0.98 -15.31 -10.86
C VAL A 146 1.83 -16.57 -10.65
N THR A 147 3.14 -16.42 -10.84
CA THR A 147 4.12 -17.49 -10.59
C THR A 147 4.67 -17.42 -9.16
N GLU A 148 5.30 -18.50 -8.70
CA GLU A 148 5.97 -18.55 -7.40
C GLU A 148 7.07 -17.47 -7.25
N GLU A 149 7.83 -17.21 -8.32
CA GLU A 149 8.86 -16.16 -8.33
C GLU A 149 8.28 -14.74 -8.39
N ARG A 150 7.16 -14.54 -9.10
CA ARG A 150 6.52 -13.21 -9.21
C ARG A 150 5.76 -12.83 -7.94
N LEU A 151 5.09 -13.79 -7.32
CA LEU A 151 4.37 -13.59 -6.06
C LEU A 151 5.31 -13.58 -4.87
N GLY A 152 6.31 -14.46 -4.82
CA GLY A 152 7.23 -14.55 -3.69
C GLY A 152 6.52 -14.95 -2.39
N CYS A 153 7.01 -14.39 -1.28
CA CYS A 153 6.44 -14.51 0.05
C CYS A 153 6.55 -13.18 0.78
N TYR A 154 5.89 -13.07 1.94
CA TYR A 154 6.00 -11.88 2.78
C TYR A 154 7.46 -11.62 3.20
N ARG A 155 7.91 -10.37 3.02
CA ARG A 155 9.24 -9.93 3.44
C ARG A 155 9.17 -8.49 3.97
N PRO A 156 9.55 -8.23 5.24
CA PRO A 156 9.44 -6.90 5.84
C PRO A 156 10.13 -5.79 5.03
N GLU A 157 11.28 -6.10 4.44
CA GLU A 157 12.04 -5.16 3.62
C GLU A 157 11.30 -4.71 2.35
N GLU A 158 10.33 -5.49 1.86
CA GLU A 158 9.51 -5.12 0.70
C GLU A 158 8.42 -4.10 1.07
N HIS A 159 8.07 -4.02 2.36
CA HIS A 159 6.97 -3.21 2.93
C HIS A 159 7.44 -2.14 3.93
N ILE A 160 8.75 -1.96 4.08
CA ILE A 160 9.37 -1.10 5.12
C ILE A 160 8.94 -1.50 6.55
N ASP A 161 8.45 -2.72 6.76
CA ASP A 161 7.95 -3.14 8.07
C ASP A 161 9.10 -3.33 9.06
N ASN A 162 8.81 -3.10 10.34
CA ASN A 162 9.69 -3.43 11.44
C ASN A 162 9.78 -4.96 11.57
N PRO A 163 10.96 -5.58 11.33
CA PRO A 163 11.08 -7.03 11.34
C PRO A 163 11.13 -7.61 12.76
N LYS A 164 11.21 -6.76 13.80
CA LYS A 164 11.36 -7.19 15.19
C LYS A 164 10.15 -8.00 15.67
N GLY A 165 10.41 -9.22 16.13
CA GLY A 165 9.36 -10.09 16.68
C GLY A 165 8.52 -10.79 15.62
N TYR A 166 8.90 -10.70 14.34
CA TYR A 166 8.28 -11.47 13.28
C TYR A 166 8.28 -12.98 13.62
N ALA A 167 7.21 -13.68 13.24
CA ALA A 167 6.98 -15.09 13.57
C ALA A 167 7.04 -15.43 15.07
N ASP A 168 6.62 -14.51 15.94
CA ASP A 168 6.72 -14.63 17.40
C ASP A 168 8.17 -14.88 17.89
N GLY A 169 9.16 -14.41 17.13
CA GLY A 169 10.58 -14.61 17.39
C GLY A 169 11.15 -15.97 16.97
N LEU A 170 10.36 -16.82 16.29
CA LEU A 170 10.83 -18.05 15.67
C LEU A 170 11.53 -17.77 14.34
N ASP A 171 12.31 -18.73 13.85
CA ASP A 171 12.89 -18.64 12.51
C ASP A 171 11.81 -18.95 11.46
N ALA A 172 11.28 -17.90 10.81
CA ALA A 172 10.21 -18.05 9.82
C ALA A 172 10.61 -18.94 8.62
N ARG A 173 11.92 -19.12 8.38
CA ARG A 173 12.44 -19.96 7.29
C ARG A 173 12.11 -21.44 7.46
N GLU A 174 11.68 -21.86 8.65
CA GLU A 174 11.15 -23.20 8.90
C GLU A 174 9.80 -23.42 8.19
N PHE A 175 9.03 -22.36 7.89
CA PHE A 175 7.76 -22.43 7.18
C PHE A 175 7.94 -22.29 5.66
N ASP A 176 8.76 -21.33 5.23
CA ASP A 176 9.19 -21.17 3.83
C ASP A 176 10.60 -20.53 3.82
N PRO A 177 11.59 -21.13 3.12
CA PRO A 177 12.98 -20.70 3.18
C PRO A 177 13.23 -19.26 2.68
N ARG A 178 12.27 -18.66 1.99
CA ARG A 178 12.35 -17.29 1.47
C ARG A 178 11.90 -16.23 2.48
N LEU A 179 11.21 -16.65 3.55
CA LEU A 179 10.75 -15.75 4.61
C LEU A 179 11.92 -15.16 5.41
N ARG A 180 11.63 -14.08 6.13
CA ARG A 180 12.62 -13.36 6.93
C ARG A 180 13.16 -14.25 8.05
N GLY A 181 14.47 -14.51 8.03
CA GLY A 181 15.17 -15.20 9.11
C GLY A 181 15.31 -14.34 10.38
N PRO A 182 16.05 -14.81 11.39
CA PRO A 182 16.28 -14.08 12.64
C PRO A 182 16.80 -12.66 12.41
N VAL A 183 16.43 -11.77 13.33
CA VAL A 183 16.73 -10.33 13.28
C VAL A 183 17.77 -10.00 14.33
N ASP A 184 18.88 -9.40 13.90
CA ASP A 184 19.93 -8.96 14.81
C ASP A 184 19.52 -7.67 15.52
N ALA A 185 19.97 -7.49 16.77
CA ALA A 185 19.67 -6.30 17.55
C ALA A 185 20.16 -5.00 16.87
N VAL A 186 21.27 -5.07 16.12
CA VAL A 186 21.83 -3.95 15.37
C VAL A 186 20.89 -3.46 14.28
N GLU A 187 20.04 -4.31 13.69
CA GLU A 187 19.06 -3.90 12.68
C GLU A 187 18.07 -2.86 13.23
N MET A 188 17.81 -2.93 14.54
CA MET A 188 16.87 -2.06 15.25
C MET A 188 17.51 -0.78 15.79
N GLU A 189 18.81 -0.60 15.62
CA GLU A 189 19.50 0.63 15.97
C GLU A 189 19.21 1.74 14.96
N ILE A 190 19.44 2.98 15.38
CA ILE A 190 19.28 4.17 14.53
C ILE A 190 20.63 4.43 13.87
N ASP A 191 20.65 4.49 12.54
CA ASP A 191 21.84 4.87 11.79
C ASP A 191 22.19 6.34 12.09
N PRO A 192 23.39 6.64 12.63
CA PRO A 192 23.80 8.00 12.96
C PRO A 192 23.98 8.90 11.73
N ASN A 193 23.99 8.34 10.51
CA ASN A 193 24.12 9.10 9.28
C ASN A 193 22.77 9.53 8.72
N THR A 194 21.77 8.64 8.74
CA THR A 194 20.47 8.88 8.10
C THR A 194 19.35 9.20 9.08
N GLY A 195 19.49 8.82 10.36
CA GLY A 195 18.40 8.91 11.35
C GLY A 195 17.29 7.86 11.14
N MET A 196 17.48 6.92 10.21
CA MET A 196 16.56 5.79 9.97
C MET A 196 16.99 4.57 10.78
N LYS A 197 16.08 3.61 10.98
CA LYS A 197 16.48 2.27 11.45
C LYS A 197 17.40 1.58 10.45
N ASN A 198 18.34 0.78 10.95
CA ASN A 198 19.34 0.11 10.11
C ASN A 198 18.71 -0.81 9.04
N TYR A 199 17.59 -1.48 9.34
CA TYR A 199 16.85 -2.29 8.35
C TYR A 199 16.20 -1.49 7.21
N ILE A 200 16.12 -0.15 7.28
CA ILE A 200 15.48 0.66 6.23
C ILE A 200 16.48 0.93 5.11
N SER A 201 17.63 1.53 5.43
CA SER A 201 18.56 2.06 4.43
C SER A 201 20.05 1.81 4.68
N ASN A 202 20.43 1.22 5.83
CA ASN A 202 21.84 0.98 6.13
C ASN A 202 22.33 -0.33 5.52
N GLU A 203 22.99 -0.23 4.38
CA GLU A 203 23.50 -1.36 3.61
C GLU A 203 24.93 -1.80 3.98
N ASN A 204 25.53 -1.22 5.01
CA ASN A 204 26.87 -1.60 5.46
C ASN A 204 26.88 -2.91 6.28
N GLY A 205 25.69 -3.45 6.57
CA GLY A 205 25.48 -4.69 7.32
C GLY A 205 25.27 -5.93 6.44
N HIS A 206 24.89 -7.02 7.10
CA HIS A 206 24.57 -8.30 6.46
C HIS A 206 23.06 -8.63 6.53
N TRP A 207 22.24 -7.65 6.92
CA TRP A 207 20.79 -7.75 6.98
C TRP A 207 20.14 -7.25 5.68
N ALA A 208 18.89 -7.66 5.46
CA ALA A 208 18.10 -7.14 4.36
C ALA A 208 17.68 -5.69 4.64
N THR A 209 17.66 -4.85 3.61
CA THR A 209 17.15 -3.49 3.71
C THR A 209 16.19 -3.15 2.58
N SER A 210 15.23 -2.27 2.89
CA SER A 210 14.31 -1.76 1.89
C SER A 210 15.00 -0.93 0.81
N ALA A 211 16.04 -0.17 1.14
CA ALA A 211 16.86 0.53 0.14
C ALA A 211 17.52 -0.45 -0.85
N ALA A 212 18.06 -1.58 -0.36
CA ALA A 212 18.59 -2.63 -1.22
C ALA A 212 17.51 -3.24 -2.12
N TYR A 213 16.32 -3.46 -1.56
CA TYR A 213 15.17 -3.96 -2.31
C TYR A 213 14.72 -3.00 -3.42
N LEU A 214 14.58 -1.70 -3.12
CA LEU A 214 14.24 -0.67 -4.09
C LEU A 214 15.26 -0.62 -5.24
N ARG A 215 16.56 -0.63 -4.91
CA ARG A 215 17.62 -0.66 -5.93
C ARG A 215 17.55 -1.91 -6.78
N TYR A 216 17.28 -3.08 -6.20
CA TYR A 216 17.09 -4.33 -6.95
C TYR A 216 15.90 -4.22 -7.92
N SER A 217 14.74 -3.76 -7.45
CA SER A 217 13.51 -3.63 -8.24
C SER A 217 13.67 -2.63 -9.39
N PHE A 218 14.20 -1.43 -9.12
CA PHE A 218 14.43 -0.44 -10.16
C PHE A 218 15.55 -0.83 -11.12
N ALA A 219 16.63 -1.49 -10.65
CA ALA A 219 17.68 -1.99 -11.53
C ALA A 219 17.14 -3.03 -12.52
N ARG A 220 16.27 -3.93 -12.06
CA ARG A 220 15.56 -4.88 -12.93
C ARG A 220 14.63 -4.18 -13.92
N SER A 221 13.84 -3.22 -13.45
CA SER A 221 12.97 -2.43 -14.33
C SER A 221 13.76 -1.76 -15.46
N ILE A 222 14.88 -1.10 -15.11
CA ILE A 222 15.78 -0.48 -16.08
C ILE A 222 16.41 -1.52 -17.01
N HIS A 223 16.82 -2.67 -16.48
CA HIS A 223 17.42 -3.74 -17.28
C HIS A 223 16.46 -4.25 -18.35
N PHE A 224 15.25 -4.65 -17.98
CA PHE A 224 14.24 -5.13 -18.93
C PHE A 224 13.77 -4.02 -19.88
N GLY A 225 13.65 -2.78 -19.38
CA GLY A 225 13.35 -1.61 -20.21
C GLY A 225 14.42 -1.34 -21.28
N ARG A 226 15.70 -1.57 -20.95
CA ARG A 226 16.81 -1.51 -21.92
C ARG A 226 16.77 -2.68 -22.90
N LEU A 227 16.46 -3.89 -22.47
CA LEU A 227 16.28 -5.03 -23.38
C LEU A 227 15.15 -4.78 -24.40
N TYR A 228 14.09 -4.11 -23.97
CA TYR A 228 12.98 -3.71 -24.83
C TYR A 228 13.35 -2.58 -25.81
N THR A 229 14.11 -1.57 -25.39
CA THR A 229 14.41 -0.39 -26.22
C THR A 229 15.68 -0.52 -27.07
N CYS A 230 16.67 -1.29 -26.63
CA CYS A 230 18.01 -1.36 -27.20
C CYS A 230 18.43 -2.78 -27.61
N GLY A 231 17.48 -3.68 -27.89
CA GLY A 231 17.77 -5.03 -28.36
C GLY A 231 18.61 -5.04 -29.64
N ALA A 232 19.44 -6.08 -29.82
CA ALA A 232 20.43 -6.20 -30.89
C ALA A 232 19.87 -6.09 -32.33
N GLN A 233 18.54 -6.13 -32.51
CA GLN A 233 17.86 -6.04 -33.80
C GLN A 233 16.73 -4.98 -33.84
N GLY A 234 16.69 -4.04 -32.87
CA GLY A 234 15.63 -3.02 -32.78
C GLY A 234 14.72 -3.20 -31.55
N LYS A 235 13.43 -2.86 -31.68
CA LYS A 235 12.42 -3.01 -30.60
C LYS A 235 12.45 -4.46 -30.10
N GLY A 236 12.83 -4.63 -28.83
CA GLY A 236 12.86 -5.93 -28.16
C GLY A 236 11.45 -6.48 -27.93
N LYS A 237 11.38 -7.69 -27.37
CA LYS A 237 10.11 -8.39 -27.15
C LYS A 237 9.21 -7.66 -26.15
N ASP A 238 7.90 -7.72 -26.36
CA ASP A 238 6.92 -7.07 -25.48
C ASP A 238 6.93 -7.66 -24.07
N GLU A 239 7.31 -8.94 -23.88
CA GLU A 239 7.51 -9.54 -22.56
C GLU A 239 8.53 -8.78 -21.69
N ASN A 240 9.59 -8.23 -22.31
CA ASN A 240 10.55 -7.40 -21.58
C ASN A 240 9.93 -6.09 -21.10
N LEU A 241 9.00 -5.51 -21.88
CA LEU A 241 8.27 -4.33 -21.41
C LEU A 241 7.35 -4.68 -20.24
N CYS A 242 6.64 -5.81 -20.31
CA CYS A 242 5.77 -6.26 -19.23
C CYS A 242 6.57 -6.49 -17.94
N GLU A 243 7.71 -7.20 -18.01
CA GLU A 243 8.58 -7.39 -16.85
C GLU A 243 9.21 -6.09 -16.33
N ALA A 244 9.56 -5.15 -17.22
CA ALA A 244 10.07 -3.85 -16.81
C ALA A 244 9.05 -3.07 -15.97
N LEU A 245 7.78 -3.08 -16.39
CA LEU A 245 6.69 -2.39 -15.70
C LEU A 245 6.29 -3.12 -14.41
N ARG A 246 6.25 -4.46 -14.41
CA ARG A 246 6.02 -5.24 -13.18
C ARG A 246 7.10 -4.95 -12.14
N CYS A 247 8.37 -4.92 -12.53
CA CYS A 247 9.48 -4.56 -11.62
C CYS A 247 9.41 -3.08 -11.17
N LEU A 248 8.88 -2.19 -12.02
CA LEU A 248 8.65 -0.79 -11.65
C LEU A 248 7.59 -0.71 -10.54
N GLY A 249 6.43 -1.35 -10.73
CA GLY A 249 5.37 -1.41 -9.72
C GLY A 249 5.83 -2.01 -8.40
N GLN A 250 6.61 -3.09 -8.48
CA GLN A 250 7.23 -3.74 -7.33
C GLN A 250 8.10 -2.78 -6.50
N GLY A 251 8.87 -1.90 -7.16
CA GLY A 251 9.67 -0.89 -6.47
C GLY A 251 8.83 0.29 -5.97
N LEU A 252 7.81 0.69 -6.73
CA LEU A 252 6.93 1.80 -6.33
C LEU A 252 6.05 1.44 -5.13
N HIS A 253 5.60 0.20 -5.00
CA HIS A 253 4.88 -0.30 -3.81
C HIS A 253 5.69 -0.05 -2.53
N CYS A 254 6.97 -0.46 -2.50
CA CYS A 254 7.84 -0.23 -1.36
C CYS A 254 8.04 1.28 -1.05
N MET A 255 7.99 2.15 -2.07
CA MET A 255 8.04 3.60 -1.87
C MET A 255 6.73 4.17 -1.31
N GLU A 256 5.59 3.61 -1.70
CA GLU A 256 4.27 3.94 -1.18
C GLU A 256 4.17 3.56 0.31
N ASP A 257 4.58 2.34 0.65
CA ASP A 257 4.65 1.84 2.03
C ASP A 257 5.56 2.70 2.91
N PHE A 258 6.58 3.36 2.36
CA PHE A 258 7.39 4.29 3.15
C PHE A 258 6.55 5.46 3.69
N GLY A 259 5.61 5.98 2.92
CA GLY A 259 4.70 7.03 3.37
C GLY A 259 3.61 6.53 4.32
N ALA A 260 3.17 5.28 4.15
CA ALA A 260 2.04 4.69 4.86
C ALA A 260 2.42 3.96 6.16
N HIS A 261 3.55 3.25 6.17
CA HIS A 261 3.99 2.38 7.27
C HIS A 261 5.07 3.02 8.15
N SER A 262 5.54 4.22 7.82
CA SER A 262 6.49 4.98 8.63
C SER A 262 5.88 6.25 9.22
N ASN A 263 6.57 6.82 10.21
CA ASN A 263 6.24 8.15 10.73
C ASN A 263 6.68 9.31 9.82
N TYR A 264 7.01 9.06 8.55
CA TYR A 264 7.56 10.07 7.64
C TYR A 264 6.63 11.28 7.49
N CYS A 265 5.32 11.06 7.36
CA CYS A 265 4.33 12.12 7.19
C CYS A 265 4.32 13.07 8.40
N GLU A 266 4.38 12.53 9.62
CA GLU A 266 4.44 13.30 10.85
C GLU A 266 5.72 14.11 10.92
N LEU A 267 6.86 13.51 10.56
CA LEU A 267 8.14 14.20 10.58
C LEU A 267 8.21 15.32 9.53
N ALA A 268 7.68 15.09 8.33
CA ALA A 268 7.60 16.09 7.28
C ALA A 268 6.75 17.29 7.70
N LEU A 269 5.60 17.06 8.34
CA LEU A 269 4.77 18.14 8.90
C LEU A 269 5.51 18.94 9.97
N ARG A 270 6.25 18.26 10.86
CA ARG A 270 7.06 18.92 11.88
C ARG A 270 8.19 19.75 11.28
N GLU A 271 8.81 19.29 10.20
CA GLU A 271 9.83 20.04 9.45
C GLU A 271 9.25 21.29 8.79
N LEU A 272 7.99 21.22 8.33
CA LEU A 272 7.23 22.37 7.80
C LEU A 272 6.77 23.37 8.90
N GLY A 273 7.08 23.11 10.17
CA GLY A 273 6.76 24.00 11.30
C GLY A 273 5.50 23.62 12.09
N TYR A 274 4.84 22.51 11.75
CA TYR A 274 3.69 22.01 12.51
C TYR A 274 4.16 21.19 13.72
N HIS A 275 4.40 21.86 14.85
CA HIS A 275 4.97 21.22 16.04
C HIS A 275 3.97 20.45 16.92
N ASP A 276 2.66 20.62 16.71
CA ASP A 276 1.59 19.92 17.42
C ASP A 276 1.27 18.54 16.83
N VAL A 277 2.14 18.01 15.98
CA VAL A 277 2.02 16.65 15.39
C VAL A 277 2.84 15.66 16.21
N PHE A 278 2.23 14.57 16.68
CA PHE A 278 2.93 13.55 17.46
C PHE A 278 3.87 12.72 16.56
N PRO A 279 5.18 12.59 16.84
CA PRO A 279 6.16 12.00 15.91
C PRO A 279 6.13 10.46 15.81
N HIS A 280 5.10 9.79 16.35
CA HIS A 280 4.89 8.33 16.45
C HIS A 280 6.04 7.46 17.02
N CYS A 281 7.24 7.98 17.21
CA CYS A 281 8.36 7.38 17.95
C CYS A 281 8.44 7.84 19.42
N GLY A 282 7.56 8.76 19.83
CA GLY A 282 7.52 9.35 21.18
C GLY A 282 8.29 10.66 21.30
N THR A 283 7.81 11.57 22.14
CA THR A 283 8.37 12.93 22.27
C THR A 283 9.79 12.97 22.84
N GLN A 284 10.19 11.93 23.58
CA GLN A 284 11.52 11.77 24.18
C GLN A 284 12.52 11.01 23.29
N ALA A 285 12.13 10.62 22.08
CA ALA A 285 12.97 9.81 21.18
C ALA A 285 13.87 10.65 20.25
N GLN A 286 14.05 11.95 20.53
CA GLN A 286 14.93 12.78 19.72
C GLN A 286 16.38 12.28 19.79
N VAL A 287 17.04 12.27 18.63
CA VAL A 287 18.43 11.86 18.46
C VAL A 287 19.22 12.97 17.79
N HIS A 288 20.52 13.01 18.08
CA HIS A 288 21.44 13.94 17.45
C HIS A 288 22.10 13.28 16.23
N ILE A 289 21.74 13.74 15.04
CA ILE A 289 22.14 13.17 13.75
C ILE A 289 22.77 14.30 12.92
N GLN A 290 24.03 14.13 12.50
CA GLN A 290 24.76 15.10 11.69
C GLN A 290 24.63 16.58 12.14
N GLY A 291 24.71 16.84 13.45
CA GLY A 291 24.63 18.20 13.99
C GLY A 291 23.20 18.73 14.19
N LYS A 292 22.17 17.96 13.87
CA LYS A 292 20.75 18.31 14.04
C LYS A 292 20.09 17.40 15.07
N THR A 293 19.22 17.96 15.90
CA THR A 293 18.36 17.19 16.79
C THR A 293 17.03 16.92 16.10
N LEU A 294 16.79 15.66 15.74
CA LEU A 294 15.63 15.23 14.97
C LEU A 294 15.02 13.96 15.54
N TYR A 295 13.77 13.66 15.17
CA TYR A 295 13.14 12.39 15.49
C TYR A 295 13.56 11.34 14.47
N PRO A 296 13.86 10.10 14.88
CA PRO A 296 14.23 9.05 13.95
C PRO A 296 13.02 8.59 13.15
N VAL A 297 13.29 8.10 11.94
CA VAL A 297 12.28 7.41 11.14
C VAL A 297 12.09 6.00 11.71
N VAL A 298 10.85 5.66 12.05
CA VAL A 298 10.45 4.35 12.56
C VAL A 298 9.25 3.85 11.78
N THR A 299 9.07 2.53 11.73
CA THR A 299 7.95 1.89 11.03
C THR A 299 7.12 0.97 11.91
N GLY A 300 5.89 0.72 11.46
CA GLY A 300 4.96 -0.24 12.06
C GLY A 300 5.47 -1.68 11.99
N THR A 301 4.80 -2.58 12.71
CA THR A 301 5.07 -4.02 12.65
C THR A 301 3.91 -4.67 11.92
N PHE A 302 4.20 -5.63 11.05
CA PHE A 302 3.17 -6.43 10.40
C PHE A 302 2.37 -7.26 11.41
N GLY A 303 1.06 -7.21 11.28
CA GLY A 303 0.08 -7.95 12.05
C GLY A 303 -0.99 -8.58 11.16
N ALA A 304 -1.76 -9.50 11.73
CA ALA A 304 -2.79 -10.25 11.00
C ALA A 304 -3.88 -9.37 10.36
N VAL A 305 -4.09 -8.16 10.88
CA VAL A 305 -5.05 -7.20 10.32
C VAL A 305 -4.53 -6.56 9.02
N ASP A 306 -3.22 -6.51 8.81
CA ASP A 306 -2.64 -5.88 7.61
C ASP A 306 -2.98 -6.70 6.36
N PHE A 307 -2.83 -8.03 6.41
CA PHE A 307 -3.30 -8.89 5.32
C PHE A 307 -4.82 -8.80 5.08
N LEU A 308 -5.62 -8.74 6.15
CA LEU A 308 -7.07 -8.57 6.02
C LEU A 308 -7.43 -7.22 5.40
N HIS A 309 -6.70 -6.14 5.71
CA HIS A 309 -6.88 -4.84 5.08
C HIS A 309 -6.43 -4.84 3.62
N SER A 310 -5.33 -5.51 3.26
CA SER A 310 -4.93 -5.68 1.86
C SER A 310 -5.99 -6.46 1.07
N VAL A 311 -6.47 -7.60 1.58
CA VAL A 311 -7.47 -8.41 0.86
C VAL A 311 -8.86 -7.76 0.83
N ILE A 312 -9.34 -7.21 1.95
CA ILE A 312 -10.69 -6.65 2.04
C ILE A 312 -10.75 -5.25 1.44
N GLY A 313 -9.73 -4.42 1.68
CA GLY A 313 -9.60 -3.10 1.09
C GLY A 313 -9.58 -3.21 -0.43
N GLU A 314 -8.76 -4.12 -0.95
CA GLU A 314 -8.63 -4.29 -2.39
C GLU A 314 -9.82 -5.02 -3.03
N ALA A 315 -10.43 -6.01 -2.37
CA ALA A 315 -11.68 -6.58 -2.86
C ALA A 315 -12.76 -5.49 -2.96
N ASN A 316 -12.91 -4.65 -1.92
CA ASN A 316 -13.86 -3.56 -1.92
C ASN A 316 -13.54 -2.50 -3.00
N ASP A 317 -12.26 -2.18 -3.19
CA ASP A 317 -11.80 -1.23 -4.21
C ASP A 317 -11.98 -1.80 -5.62
N HIS A 318 -11.72 -3.09 -5.85
CA HIS A 318 -11.99 -3.76 -7.12
C HIS A 318 -13.49 -3.86 -7.43
N PHE A 319 -14.33 -4.11 -6.42
CA PHE A 319 -15.79 -4.05 -6.61
C PHE A 319 -16.23 -2.64 -6.97
N THR A 320 -15.70 -1.61 -6.29
CA THR A 320 -16.07 -0.22 -6.56
C THR A 320 -15.54 0.26 -7.92
N GLN A 321 -14.31 -0.09 -8.27
CA GLN A 321 -13.68 0.28 -9.55
C GLN A 321 -14.29 -0.46 -10.73
N SER A 322 -14.60 -1.75 -10.62
CA SER A 322 -15.27 -2.50 -11.71
C SER A 322 -16.67 -1.95 -12.02
N GLU A 323 -17.43 -1.54 -11.00
CA GLU A 323 -18.69 -0.83 -11.19
C GLU A 323 -18.50 0.52 -11.91
N VAL A 324 -17.44 1.27 -11.57
CA VAL A 324 -17.14 2.56 -12.20
C VAL A 324 -16.65 2.41 -13.65
N ASP A 325 -15.78 1.43 -13.93
CA ASP A 325 -15.27 1.14 -15.28
C ASP A 325 -16.40 0.64 -16.19
N GLU A 326 -17.29 -0.23 -15.70
CA GLU A 326 -18.47 -0.64 -16.47
C GLU A 326 -19.37 0.56 -16.80
N VAL A 327 -19.55 1.50 -15.85
CA VAL A 327 -20.31 2.73 -16.05
C VAL A 327 -19.61 3.69 -17.02
N ASP A 328 -18.29 3.86 -16.94
CA ASP A 328 -17.52 4.73 -17.84
C ASP A 328 -17.42 4.14 -19.25
N ILE A 329 -17.33 2.82 -19.39
CA ILE A 329 -17.44 2.10 -20.66
C ILE A 329 -18.86 2.24 -21.24
N ALA A 330 -19.90 2.07 -20.42
CA ALA A 330 -21.29 2.28 -20.85
C ALA A 330 -21.56 3.72 -21.28
N LEU A 331 -21.01 4.71 -20.56
CA LEU A 331 -21.09 6.14 -20.89
C LEU A 331 -20.33 6.48 -22.17
N LYS A 332 -19.09 5.99 -22.35
CA LYS A 332 -18.31 6.18 -23.59
C LYS A 332 -18.96 5.52 -24.80
N ASN A 333 -19.57 4.36 -24.61
CA ASN A 333 -20.36 3.68 -25.66
C ASN A 333 -21.66 4.45 -25.97
N ALA A 334 -22.25 5.14 -24.99
CA ALA A 334 -23.41 6.00 -25.18
C ALA A 334 -23.06 7.37 -25.81
N GLU A 335 -21.85 7.88 -25.60
CA GLU A 335 -21.31 9.12 -26.19
C GLU A 335 -20.86 8.95 -27.65
N SER A 336 -20.73 7.71 -28.13
CA SER A 336 -20.45 7.44 -29.55
C SER A 336 -21.67 7.83 -30.41
N PRO A 337 -21.54 8.73 -31.41
CA PRO A 337 -22.68 9.15 -32.22
C PRO A 337 -23.22 7.97 -33.02
N ARG A 338 -24.47 7.57 -32.72
CA ARG A 338 -25.24 6.59 -33.49
C ARG A 338 -25.36 7.06 -34.94
N SER A 339 -24.57 6.46 -35.84
CA SER A 339 -24.90 6.37 -37.26
C SER A 339 -25.72 5.08 -37.49
N GLY A 340 -26.80 5.20 -38.25
CA GLY A 340 -28.01 4.39 -38.10
C GLY A 340 -28.04 3.00 -38.74
N GLY A 341 -29.18 2.33 -38.53
CA GLY A 341 -29.63 1.13 -39.25
C GLY A 341 -30.16 0.03 -38.32
N GLY A 342 -31.47 -0.10 -38.18
CA GLY A 342 -32.10 -1.06 -37.27
C GLY A 342 -32.10 -2.52 -37.75
N SER A 343 -32.15 -3.45 -36.79
CA SER A 343 -32.99 -4.67 -36.81
C SER A 343 -32.89 -5.40 -35.47
N ASN A 344 -34.02 -5.93 -35.01
CA ASN A 344 -34.18 -6.75 -33.81
C ASN A 344 -33.22 -7.94 -33.75
N SER A 345 -32.45 -8.08 -32.66
CA SER A 345 -32.09 -9.39 -32.12
C SER A 345 -31.98 -9.37 -30.59
N ARG A 346 -33.05 -9.92 -29.98
CA ARG A 346 -33.15 -10.75 -28.77
C ARG A 346 -32.03 -10.64 -27.73
N GLY A 347 -32.44 -10.23 -26.53
CA GLY A 347 -31.66 -10.32 -25.30
C GLY A 347 -31.26 -11.77 -24.95
N LEU A 348 -30.12 -11.86 -24.28
CA LEU A 348 -29.60 -13.08 -23.67
C LEU A 348 -28.75 -12.65 -22.47
N PHE A 349 -28.95 -13.36 -21.35
CA PHE A 349 -28.30 -13.24 -20.03
C PHE A 349 -29.04 -12.43 -18.96
N ASP A 350 -30.11 -13.07 -18.50
CA ASP A 350 -30.61 -13.07 -17.13
C ASP A 350 -29.82 -14.12 -16.30
N GLY A 351 -29.37 -13.75 -15.10
CA GLY A 351 -29.41 -14.63 -13.93
C GLY A 351 -28.18 -15.47 -13.53
N SER A 352 -27.67 -15.15 -12.33
CA SER A 352 -27.09 -16.06 -11.31
C SER A 352 -25.57 -16.33 -11.32
N GLY A 353 -24.85 -15.73 -10.35
CA GLY A 353 -23.45 -16.08 -10.07
C GLY A 353 -22.72 -15.40 -8.90
N SER A 354 -23.36 -14.51 -8.13
CA SER A 354 -22.68 -13.76 -7.05
C SER A 354 -23.16 -14.13 -5.63
N SER A 355 -24.40 -14.60 -5.47
CA SER A 355 -24.97 -14.88 -4.13
C SER A 355 -24.51 -16.18 -3.47
N ASP A 356 -23.94 -17.13 -4.23
CA ASP A 356 -23.59 -18.46 -3.71
C ASP A 356 -22.28 -18.46 -2.91
N PHE A 357 -21.33 -17.57 -3.22
CA PHE A 357 -20.01 -17.56 -2.59
C PHE A 357 -20.05 -17.06 -1.14
N ILE A 358 -20.84 -16.02 -0.85
CA ILE A 358 -21.05 -15.50 0.52
C ILE A 358 -21.75 -16.55 1.42
N SER A 359 -22.59 -17.41 0.83
CA SER A 359 -23.26 -18.51 1.54
C SER A 359 -22.32 -19.68 1.89
N LEU A 360 -21.19 -19.79 1.20
CA LEU A 360 -20.16 -20.82 1.41
C LEU A 360 -19.12 -20.39 2.44
N VAL A 361 -18.75 -19.10 2.46
CA VAL A 361 -17.80 -18.53 3.43
C VAL A 361 -18.39 -18.49 4.85
N SER A 362 -19.71 -18.32 4.98
CA SER A 362 -20.42 -18.34 6.28
C SER A 362 -20.60 -19.74 6.90
N LYS A 363 -20.10 -20.79 6.25
CA LYS A 363 -20.19 -22.20 6.72
C LYS A 363 -18.85 -22.80 7.15
N LEU A 364 -17.78 -22.00 7.21
CA LEU A 364 -16.52 -22.45 7.81
C LEU A 364 -16.69 -22.46 9.34
N PRO A 365 -16.33 -23.55 10.03
CA PRO A 365 -16.36 -23.59 11.49
C PRO A 365 -15.28 -22.65 12.07
N ASP A 366 -15.63 -22.04 13.21
CA ASP A 366 -14.84 -21.04 13.96
C ASP A 366 -13.38 -21.44 14.25
#